data_AF-A0A182XW99-F1
#
_entry.id   AF-A0A182XW99-F1
#
_cell.length_a   1.000
_cell.length_b   1.000
_cell.length_c   1.000
_cell.angle_alpha   90.00
_cell.angle_beta   90.00
_cell.angle_gamma   90.00
#
_symmetry.space_group_name_H-M   'P 1'
#
loop_
_entity.id
_entity.type
_entity.pdbx_description
1 polymer ?
#
loop_
_entity_poly.entity_id
_entity_poly.type
_entity_poly.pdbx_seq_one_letter_code
_entity_poly.pdbx_strand_id
1 'polypeptide(L)'
;HRNINKECQTILQNIDKLSVTAHYQALRSDSMVFNTQQLFASWLRHEKEMKLRLVPFGKAWVEEPPNEQPKLHCQHGPRECQLNILHGCILKKLPPKKAFAVVVCLIKNFRTTFDQCIEGHESFKNAIVNCSQGEQGFSLFKKFQPYDFYEQDDWLQHFERKFVERYEEKFGVKL
;
A
#
# COMPACT_ATOMS: atom_id res chain seq x y z
N HIS A 1 22.41 38.88 -37.98
CA HIS A 1 21.10 38.62 -37.35
C HIS A 1 21.15 37.26 -36.66
N ARG A 2 20.95 37.26 -35.34
CA ARG A 2 20.94 36.08 -34.47
C ARG A 2 19.67 35.26 -34.71
N ASN A 3 19.79 33.94 -34.85
CA ASN A 3 18.71 33.00 -34.59
C ASN A 3 19.32 31.69 -34.10
N ILE A 4 19.68 31.67 -32.82
CA ILE A 4 19.89 30.43 -32.09
C ILE A 4 18.52 30.08 -31.51
N ASN A 5 17.81 29.18 -32.17
CA ASN A 5 16.65 28.51 -31.60
C ASN A 5 17.13 27.78 -30.34
N LYS A 6 16.87 28.40 -29.19
CA LYS A 6 16.91 27.77 -27.87
C LYS A 6 15.76 26.76 -27.82
N GLU A 7 15.99 25.57 -28.35
CA GLU A 7 15.18 24.41 -27.98
C GLU A 7 15.54 24.07 -26.54
N CYS A 8 14.68 24.45 -25.62
CA CYS A 8 14.67 23.93 -24.26
C CYS A 8 14.22 22.46 -24.34
N GLN A 9 15.13 21.57 -24.74
CA GLN A 9 14.96 20.14 -24.52
C GLN A 9 15.05 19.92 -23.01
N THR A 10 13.89 19.91 -22.36
CA THR A 10 13.77 19.37 -21.01
C THR A 10 14.20 17.92 -21.10
N ILE A 11 15.44 17.61 -20.71
CA ILE A 11 15.86 16.24 -20.43
C ILE A 11 14.87 15.75 -19.38
N LEU A 12 13.94 14.87 -19.77
CA LEU A 12 13.16 14.09 -18.83
C LEU A 12 14.17 13.20 -18.11
N GLN A 13 14.76 13.73 -17.03
CA GLN A 13 15.59 12.93 -16.14
C GLN A 13 14.71 11.81 -15.61
N ASN A 14 15.04 10.60 -16.00
CA ASN A 14 14.35 9.42 -15.51
C ASN A 14 14.78 9.26 -14.04
N ILE A 15 13.91 9.66 -13.11
CA ILE A 15 14.18 9.53 -11.68
C ILE A 15 14.09 8.05 -11.35
N ASP A 16 15.21 7.49 -10.88
CA ASP A 16 15.27 6.12 -10.40
C ASP A 16 14.31 5.90 -9.23
N LYS A 17 13.78 4.68 -9.12
CA LYS A 17 12.81 4.37 -8.07
C LYS A 17 13.28 3.21 -7.20
N LEU A 18 13.42 3.46 -5.91
CA LEU A 18 13.61 2.39 -4.93
C LEU A 18 12.27 1.68 -4.71
N SER A 19 12.27 0.36 -4.90
CA SER A 19 11.08 -0.47 -4.66
C SER A 19 10.92 -0.73 -3.17
N VAL A 20 9.75 -0.41 -2.63
CA VAL A 20 9.39 -0.63 -1.23
C VAL A 20 8.12 -1.46 -1.21
N THR A 21 8.13 -2.60 -0.51
CA THR A 21 6.90 -3.34 -0.21
C THR A 21 6.63 -3.28 1.28
N ALA A 22 5.46 -2.78 1.66
CA ALA A 22 5.01 -2.79 3.06
C ALA A 22 3.87 -3.82 3.20
N HIS A 23 4.12 -4.86 3.99
CA HIS A 23 3.06 -5.81 4.35
C HIS A 23 2.49 -5.43 5.71
N TYR A 24 1.18 -5.39 5.82
CA TYR A 24 0.51 -4.91 7.02
C TYR A 24 -0.82 -5.65 7.25
N GLN A 25 -1.34 -5.50 8.46
CA GLN A 25 -2.59 -6.09 8.92
C GLN A 25 -3.57 -4.98 9.30
N ALA A 26 -4.80 -5.05 8.80
CA ALA A 26 -5.78 -3.99 9.02
C ALA A 26 -6.12 -3.75 10.51
N LEU A 27 -5.98 -4.78 11.37
CA LEU A 27 -6.33 -4.70 12.80
C LEU A 27 -5.13 -4.72 13.76
N ARG A 28 -3.89 -4.75 13.27
CA ARG A 28 -2.70 -4.76 14.14
C ARG A 28 -2.21 -3.35 14.44
N SER A 29 -2.04 -3.01 15.72
CA SER A 29 -1.59 -1.68 16.18
C SER A 29 -0.35 -1.17 15.46
N ASP A 30 0.68 -2.01 15.31
CA ASP A 30 1.96 -1.63 14.70
C ASP A 30 1.76 -1.24 13.22
N SER A 31 0.91 -1.98 12.51
CA SER A 31 0.52 -1.68 11.14
C SER A 31 -0.22 -0.34 11.05
N MET A 32 -1.11 -0.04 12.00
CA MET A 32 -1.82 1.24 12.04
C MET A 32 -0.84 2.39 12.24
N VAL A 33 0.02 2.31 13.26
CA VAL A 33 1.00 3.35 13.62
C VAL A 33 1.96 3.57 12.46
N PHE A 34 2.54 2.50 11.91
CA PHE A 34 3.49 2.61 10.80
C PHE A 34 2.88 3.28 9.56
N ASN A 35 1.69 2.84 9.13
CA ASN A 35 1.05 3.41 7.94
C ASN A 35 0.60 4.87 8.16
N THR A 36 0.04 5.18 9.33
CA THR A 36 -0.55 6.50 9.60
C THR A 36 0.48 7.56 9.99
N GLN A 37 1.57 7.19 10.68
CA GLN A 37 2.52 8.14 11.25
C GLN A 37 3.87 8.19 10.51
N GLN A 38 4.23 7.15 9.75
CA GLN A 38 5.54 7.09 9.08
C GLN A 38 5.40 6.96 7.56
N LEU A 39 4.90 5.82 7.09
CA LEU A 39 4.98 5.45 5.67
C LEU A 39 4.22 6.44 4.77
N PHE A 40 3.00 6.84 5.15
CA PHE A 40 2.19 7.71 4.29
C PHE A 40 2.83 9.08 4.06
N ALA A 41 3.29 9.74 5.13
CA ALA A 41 3.91 11.05 5.04
C ALA A 41 5.26 11.00 4.30
N SER A 42 6.07 9.97 4.55
CA SER A 42 7.33 9.77 3.84
C SER A 42 7.12 9.47 2.35
N TRP A 43 6.15 8.62 2.02
CA TRP A 43 5.82 8.33 0.62
C TRP A 43 5.32 9.56 -0.14
N LEU A 44 4.55 10.45 0.51
CA LEU A 44 4.14 11.71 -0.12
C LEU A 44 5.33 12.65 -0.42
N ARG A 45 6.37 12.64 0.42
CA ARG A 45 7.60 13.42 0.19
C ARG A 45 8.48 12.82 -0.91
N HIS A 46 8.47 11.50 -1.04
CA HIS A 46 9.32 10.76 -1.99
C HIS A 46 8.51 10.00 -3.06
N GLU A 47 7.39 10.59 -3.51
CA GLU A 47 6.45 9.92 -4.43
C GLU A 47 7.11 9.59 -5.78
N LYS A 48 8.09 10.39 -6.21
CA LYS A 48 8.78 10.19 -7.49
C LYS A 48 9.87 9.12 -7.38
N GLU A 49 10.48 9.01 -6.22
CA GLU A 49 11.65 8.18 -5.89
C GLU A 49 11.25 6.80 -5.32
N MET A 50 10.00 6.65 -4.86
CA MET A 50 9.52 5.43 -4.21
C MET A 50 8.51 4.69 -5.07
N LYS A 51 8.87 3.48 -5.50
CA LYS A 51 7.91 2.52 -6.07
C LYS A 51 7.30 1.71 -4.94
N LEU A 52 6.27 2.28 -4.30
CA LEU A 52 5.59 1.68 -3.16
C LEU A 52 4.57 0.60 -3.58
N ARG A 53 4.63 -0.56 -2.93
CA ARG A 53 3.63 -1.64 -2.98
C ARG A 53 3.09 -1.89 -1.58
N LEU A 54 1.79 -1.71 -1.40
CA LEU A 54 1.08 -1.98 -0.15
C LEU A 54 0.41 -3.35 -0.21
N VAL A 55 0.63 -4.20 0.79
CA VAL A 55 0.11 -5.57 0.85
C VAL A 55 -0.66 -5.81 2.16
N PRO A 56 -1.99 -5.62 2.17
CA PRO A 56 -2.85 -5.91 3.32
C PRO A 56 -3.07 -7.42 3.45
N PHE A 57 -2.16 -8.09 4.16
CA PHE A 57 -2.18 -9.54 4.37
C PHE A 57 -1.57 -9.86 5.74
N GLY A 58 -0.33 -9.40 5.94
CA GLY A 58 0.41 -9.63 7.17
C GLY A 58 0.59 -11.11 7.46
N LYS A 59 0.17 -11.54 8.65
CA LYS A 59 0.28 -12.93 9.12
C LYS A 59 -0.96 -13.77 8.79
N ALA A 60 -1.72 -13.39 7.78
CA ALA A 60 -2.82 -14.21 7.28
C ALA A 60 -2.28 -15.46 6.57
N TRP A 61 -3.13 -16.48 6.46
CA TRP A 61 -2.84 -17.65 5.63
C TRP A 61 -4.13 -18.17 4.98
N VAL A 62 -3.96 -18.95 3.92
CA VAL A 62 -5.05 -19.57 3.17
C VAL A 62 -4.93 -21.06 3.35
N GLU A 63 -6.00 -21.69 3.82
CA GLU A 63 -6.14 -23.13 3.86
C GLU A 63 -6.90 -23.57 2.61
N GLU A 64 -6.38 -24.57 1.88
CA GLU A 64 -6.99 -25.10 0.66
C GLU A 64 -7.32 -26.60 0.86
N PRO A 65 -8.44 -26.94 1.52
CA PRO A 65 -8.80 -28.33 1.74
C PRO A 65 -9.21 -29.00 0.42
N PRO A 66 -8.92 -30.30 0.22
CA PRO A 66 -9.38 -31.04 -0.95
C PRO A 66 -10.90 -30.99 -1.08
N ASN A 67 -11.41 -30.62 -2.26
CA ASN A 67 -12.85 -30.54 -2.58
C ASN A 67 -13.67 -29.53 -1.76
N GLU A 68 -13.02 -28.59 -1.07
CA GLU A 68 -13.68 -27.51 -0.34
C GLU A 68 -13.25 -26.13 -0.86
N GLN A 69 -14.05 -25.10 -0.55
CA GLN A 69 -13.65 -23.72 -0.82
C GLN A 69 -12.49 -23.30 0.09
N PRO A 70 -11.51 -22.52 -0.41
CA PRO A 70 -10.40 -22.10 0.42
C PRO A 70 -10.87 -21.23 1.60
N LYS A 71 -10.28 -21.46 2.76
CA LYS A 71 -10.60 -20.75 4.00
C LYS A 71 -9.51 -19.72 4.29
N LEU A 72 -9.94 -18.49 4.58
CA LEU A 72 -9.04 -17.40 4.92
C LEU A 72 -8.90 -17.30 6.43
N HIS A 73 -7.67 -17.25 6.90
CA HIS A 73 -7.35 -17.15 8.31
C HIS A 73 -6.52 -15.89 8.57
N CYS A 74 -6.90 -15.13 9.60
CA CYS A 74 -6.22 -13.92 10.01
C CYS A 74 -6.11 -13.91 11.54
N GLN A 75 -5.09 -13.24 12.08
CA GLN A 75 -4.77 -13.28 13.51
C GLN A 75 -5.87 -12.69 14.40
N HIS A 76 -6.58 -11.68 13.91
CA HIS A 76 -7.69 -11.03 14.61
C HIS A 76 -9.05 -11.50 14.06
N GLY A 77 -9.10 -12.72 13.50
CA GLY A 77 -10.33 -13.38 13.05
C GLY A 77 -10.88 -12.88 11.70
N PRO A 78 -12.10 -13.33 11.32
CA PRO A 78 -12.66 -13.09 9.99
C PRO A 78 -12.80 -11.61 9.61
N ARG A 79 -13.01 -10.74 10.62
CA ARG A 79 -13.16 -9.30 10.39
C ARG A 79 -11.88 -8.67 9.85
N GLU A 80 -10.71 -9.11 10.33
CA GLU A 80 -9.42 -8.67 9.79
C GLU A 80 -9.26 -9.09 8.34
N CYS A 81 -9.63 -10.34 7.99
CA CYS A 81 -9.57 -10.80 6.60
C CYS A 81 -10.45 -9.96 5.69
N GLN A 82 -11.69 -9.65 6.10
CA GLN A 82 -12.60 -8.78 5.35
C GLN A 82 -12.00 -7.39 5.11
N LEU A 83 -11.39 -6.79 6.13
CA LEU A 83 -10.76 -5.48 6.01
C LEU A 83 -9.49 -5.52 5.14
N ASN A 84 -8.68 -6.56 5.27
CA ASN A 84 -7.51 -6.77 4.43
C ASN A 84 -7.92 -6.88 2.94
N ILE A 85 -8.99 -7.62 2.64
CA ILE A 85 -9.56 -7.70 1.29
C ILE A 85 -10.06 -6.33 0.83
N LEU A 86 -10.81 -5.61 1.66
CA LEU A 86 -11.31 -4.27 1.34
C LEU A 86 -10.17 -3.31 1.01
N HIS A 87 -9.11 -3.30 1.82
CA HIS A 87 -7.90 -2.52 1.57
C HIS A 87 -7.23 -2.91 0.26
N GLY A 88 -7.13 -4.22 -0.03
CA GLY A 88 -6.61 -4.70 -1.31
C GLY A 88 -7.43 -4.18 -2.50
N CYS A 89 -8.76 -4.21 -2.40
CA CYS A 89 -9.66 -3.68 -3.42
C CYS A 89 -9.55 -2.16 -3.58
N ILE A 90 -9.42 -1.40 -2.50
CA ILE A 90 -9.13 0.05 -2.52
C ILE A 90 -7.85 0.30 -3.32
N LEU A 91 -6.75 -0.41 -2.99
CA LEU A 91 -5.46 -0.30 -3.68
C LEU A 91 -5.52 -0.71 -5.15
N LYS A 92 -6.40 -1.63 -5.50
CA LYS A 92 -6.58 -2.10 -6.89
C LYS A 92 -7.41 -1.15 -7.74
N LYS A 93 -8.40 -0.46 -7.15
CA LYS A 93 -9.41 0.31 -7.89
C LYS A 93 -9.10 1.81 -7.95
N LEU A 94 -8.38 2.36 -6.97
CA LEU A 94 -8.05 3.78 -6.92
C LEU A 94 -6.62 4.07 -7.41
N PRO A 95 -6.36 5.29 -7.93
CA PRO A 95 -4.99 5.77 -8.14
C PRO A 95 -4.18 5.73 -6.82
N PRO A 96 -2.86 5.44 -6.86
CA PRO A 96 -2.06 5.15 -5.66
C PRO A 96 -2.23 6.15 -4.52
N LYS A 97 -2.21 7.45 -4.83
CA LYS A 97 -2.30 8.52 -3.82
C LYS A 97 -3.65 8.57 -3.13
N LYS A 98 -4.72 8.43 -3.90
CA LYS A 98 -6.09 8.35 -3.38
C LYS A 98 -6.28 7.06 -2.59
N ALA A 99 -5.81 5.94 -3.14
CA ALA A 99 -5.93 4.64 -2.50
C ALA A 99 -5.25 4.60 -1.12
N PHE A 100 -4.01 5.11 -1.03
CA PHE A 100 -3.30 5.11 0.24
C PHE A 100 -3.94 6.07 1.25
N ALA A 101 -4.45 7.24 0.82
CA ALA A 101 -5.20 8.13 1.71
C ALA A 101 -6.45 7.46 2.30
N VAL A 102 -7.23 6.73 1.47
CA VAL A 102 -8.40 5.97 1.93
C VAL A 102 -7.99 4.85 2.90
N VAL A 103 -6.93 4.09 2.59
CA VAL A 103 -6.38 3.04 3.48
C VAL A 103 -5.96 3.60 4.83
N VAL A 104 -5.22 4.71 4.85
CA VAL A 104 -4.74 5.37 6.08
C VAL A 104 -5.88 5.95 6.89
N CYS A 105 -6.94 6.44 6.23
CA CYS A 105 -8.16 6.83 6.92
C CYS A 105 -8.83 5.62 7.60
N LEU A 106 -8.92 4.48 6.91
CA LEU A 106 -9.69 3.31 7.35
C LEU A 106 -8.99 2.42 8.39
N ILE A 107 -7.65 2.37 8.38
CA ILE A 107 -6.86 1.50 9.27
C ILE A 107 -6.87 1.94 10.75
N LYS A 108 -7.64 2.97 11.12
CA LYS A 108 -7.60 3.63 12.45
C LYS A 108 -8.46 2.92 13.51
N ASN A 109 -8.31 1.62 13.70
CA ASN A 109 -9.02 0.81 14.71
C ASN A 109 -10.53 1.09 14.78
N PHE A 110 -11.22 1.06 13.63
CA PHE A 110 -12.67 1.33 13.52
C PHE A 110 -13.14 2.73 13.96
N ARG A 111 -12.24 3.69 14.19
CA ARG A 111 -12.62 5.09 14.46
C ARG A 111 -13.29 5.77 13.27
N THR A 112 -13.16 5.17 12.10
CA THR A 112 -13.69 5.65 10.83
C THR A 112 -14.41 4.51 10.10
N THR A 113 -15.34 4.88 9.22
CA THR A 113 -16.03 3.94 8.34
C THR A 113 -15.51 4.06 6.90
N PHE A 114 -15.77 3.03 6.09
CA PHE A 114 -15.43 3.09 4.66
C PHE A 114 -16.12 4.27 3.97
N ASP A 115 -17.37 4.56 4.33
CA ASP A 115 -18.14 5.67 3.76
C ASP A 115 -17.51 7.04 4.06
N GLN A 116 -17.04 7.24 5.29
CA GLN A 116 -16.30 8.46 5.66
C GLN A 116 -14.98 8.56 4.89
N CYS A 117 -14.27 7.44 4.73
CA CYS A 117 -12.96 7.45 4.10
C CYS A 117 -12.98 7.55 2.58
N ILE A 118 -14.09 7.18 1.92
CA ILE A 118 -14.25 7.23 0.46
C ILE A 118 -14.94 8.51 -0.03
N GLU A 119 -15.30 9.42 0.87
CA GLU A 119 -15.92 10.71 0.55
C GLU A 119 -15.09 11.48 -0.49
N GLY A 120 -15.74 11.99 -1.54
CA GLY A 120 -15.12 12.62 -2.70
C GLY A 120 -14.59 11.64 -3.76
N HIS A 121 -14.72 10.32 -3.55
CA HIS A 121 -14.34 9.25 -4.46
C HIS A 121 -15.49 8.25 -4.71
N GLU A 122 -16.73 8.71 -4.62
CA GLU A 122 -17.96 7.91 -4.67
C GLU A 122 -18.07 7.10 -5.97
N SER A 123 -17.55 7.61 -7.08
CA SER A 123 -17.54 6.91 -8.36
C SER A 123 -16.81 5.56 -8.32
N PHE A 124 -15.90 5.35 -7.36
CA PHE A 124 -15.19 4.09 -7.15
C PHE A 124 -15.87 3.18 -6.12
N LYS A 125 -16.79 3.71 -5.30
CA LYS A 125 -17.36 3.01 -4.13
C LYS A 125 -17.96 1.66 -4.51
N ASN A 126 -18.85 1.61 -5.50
CA ASN A 126 -19.51 0.38 -5.93
C ASN A 126 -18.49 -0.65 -6.47
N ALA A 127 -17.51 -0.20 -7.25
CA ALA A 127 -16.47 -1.08 -7.78
C ALA A 127 -15.58 -1.68 -6.67
N ILE A 128 -15.31 -0.92 -5.61
CA ILE A 128 -14.56 -1.38 -4.44
C ILE A 128 -15.40 -2.38 -3.62
N VAL A 129 -16.66 -2.06 -3.33
CA VAL A 129 -17.57 -2.94 -2.58
C VAL A 129 -17.74 -4.27 -3.29
N ASN A 130 -18.07 -4.25 -4.58
CA ASN A 130 -18.23 -5.45 -5.39
C ASN A 130 -16.94 -6.28 -5.48
N CYS A 131 -15.77 -5.62 -5.55
CA CYS A 131 -14.49 -6.31 -5.46
C CYS A 131 -14.33 -6.99 -4.10
N SER A 132 -14.61 -6.28 -3.01
CA SER A 132 -14.34 -6.74 -1.65
C SER A 132 -15.24 -7.89 -1.19
N GLN A 133 -16.44 -7.99 -1.77
CA GLN A 133 -17.43 -9.02 -1.46
C GLN A 133 -17.42 -10.18 -2.46
N GLY A 134 -16.64 -10.08 -3.54
CA GLY A 134 -16.63 -11.03 -4.65
C GLY A 134 -15.32 -11.78 -4.83
N GLU A 135 -15.29 -12.63 -5.85
CA GLU A 135 -14.15 -13.47 -6.21
C GLU A 135 -12.88 -12.66 -6.53
N GLN A 136 -13.03 -11.41 -7.02
CA GLN A 136 -11.89 -10.53 -7.29
C GLN A 136 -11.10 -10.23 -6.01
N GLY A 137 -11.77 -9.88 -4.91
CA GLY A 137 -11.14 -9.58 -3.63
C GLY A 137 -10.51 -10.83 -3.02
N PHE A 138 -11.22 -11.95 -3.09
CA PHE A 138 -10.70 -13.24 -2.64
C PHE A 138 -9.44 -13.68 -3.40
N SER A 139 -9.47 -13.61 -4.74
CA SER A 139 -8.34 -13.92 -5.61
C SER A 139 -7.16 -12.98 -5.39
N LEU A 140 -7.43 -11.69 -5.12
CA LEU A 140 -6.41 -10.72 -4.78
C LEU A 140 -5.73 -11.10 -3.46
N PHE A 141 -6.51 -11.47 -2.45
CA PHE A 141 -6.01 -11.89 -1.15
C PHE A 141 -5.14 -13.15 -1.24
N LYS A 142 -5.58 -14.15 -2.02
CA LYS A 142 -4.78 -15.37 -2.27
C LYS A 142 -3.44 -15.11 -2.98
N LYS A 143 -3.36 -14.06 -3.79
CA LYS A 143 -2.12 -13.67 -4.49
C LYS A 143 -1.13 -12.96 -3.57
N PHE A 144 -1.54 -12.53 -2.38
CA PHE A 144 -0.61 -11.99 -1.41
C PHE A 144 0.28 -13.13 -0.91
N GLN A 145 1.57 -13.01 -1.20
CA GLN A 145 2.55 -14.02 -0.84
C GLN A 145 2.86 -13.94 0.66
N PRO A 146 3.06 -15.08 1.33
CA PRO A 146 3.78 -15.12 2.60
C PRO A 146 5.12 -14.38 2.43
N TYR A 147 5.53 -13.65 3.46
CA TYR A 147 6.78 -12.90 3.48
C TYR A 147 7.52 -13.19 4.78
N ASP A 148 8.84 -12.98 4.79
CA ASP A 148 9.59 -13.05 6.03
C ASP A 148 9.26 -11.83 6.90
N PHE A 149 8.55 -12.08 7.99
CA PHE A 149 8.13 -11.05 8.93
C PHE A 149 9.32 -10.26 9.52
N TYR A 150 10.44 -10.93 9.75
CA TYR A 150 11.60 -10.34 10.42
C TYR A 150 12.37 -9.37 9.53
N GLU A 151 12.21 -9.43 8.21
CA GLU A 151 12.85 -8.48 7.28
C GLU A 151 12.27 -7.05 7.38
N GLN A 152 11.06 -6.88 7.93
CA GLN A 152 10.42 -5.56 8.03
C GLN A 152 10.76 -4.81 9.33
N ASP A 153 11.17 -5.50 10.40
CA ASP A 153 11.34 -4.91 11.73
C ASP A 153 12.37 -3.77 11.74
N ASP A 154 13.41 -3.87 10.91
CA ASP A 154 14.46 -2.86 10.79
C ASP A 154 13.92 -1.49 10.35
N TRP A 155 12.83 -1.44 9.57
CA TRP A 155 12.31 -0.19 9.01
C TRP A 155 11.25 0.49 9.88
N LEU A 156 10.72 -0.19 10.89
CA LEU A 156 9.49 0.21 11.57
C LEU A 156 9.59 1.50 12.40
N GLN A 157 10.78 1.94 12.82
CA GLN A 157 10.94 3.15 13.65
C GLN A 157 11.59 4.34 12.95
N HIS A 158 12.27 4.11 11.83
CA HIS A 158 13.08 5.12 11.14
C HIS A 158 12.93 5.04 9.63
N PHE A 159 11.71 4.80 9.16
CA PHE A 159 11.43 4.48 7.76
C PHE A 159 12.02 5.50 6.78
N GLU A 160 11.76 6.78 7.00
CA GLU A 160 12.19 7.83 6.07
C GLU A 160 13.72 7.94 5.99
N ARG A 161 14.40 7.99 7.15
CA ARG A 161 15.86 8.05 7.19
C ARG A 161 16.47 6.86 6.45
N LYS A 162 15.96 5.65 6.70
CA LYS A 162 16.42 4.42 6.04
C LYS A 162 16.11 4.36 4.56
N PHE A 163 14.96 4.92 4.15
CA PHE A 163 14.62 5.05 2.74
C PHE A 163 15.62 5.96 2.03
N VAL A 164 15.91 7.13 2.58
CA VAL A 164 16.88 8.07 2.05
C VAL A 164 18.25 7.42 1.97
N GLU A 165 18.78 6.88 3.09
CA GLU A 165 20.08 6.21 3.13
C GLU A 165 20.22 5.14 2.03
N ARG A 166 19.24 4.24 1.89
CA ARG A 166 19.28 3.17 0.88
C ARG A 166 19.06 3.68 -0.55
N TYR A 167 18.28 4.73 -0.75
CA TYR A 167 18.11 5.34 -2.06
C TYR A 167 19.43 5.97 -2.52
N GLU A 168 20.05 6.78 -1.66
CA GLU A 168 21.30 7.46 -1.93
C GLU A 168 22.44 6.48 -2.16
N GLU A 169 22.54 5.43 -1.34
CA GLU A 169 23.53 4.35 -1.50
C GLU A 169 23.36 3.64 -2.84
N LYS A 170 22.11 3.33 -3.23
CA LYS A 170 21.82 2.56 -4.44
C LYS A 170 22.04 3.35 -5.72
N PHE A 171 21.64 4.62 -5.75
CA PHE A 171 21.61 5.43 -6.97
C PHE A 171 22.71 6.49 -7.02
N GLY A 172 23.44 6.73 -5.93
CA GLY A 172 24.50 7.73 -5.87
C GLY A 172 23.99 9.17 -5.95
N VAL A 173 22.71 9.41 -5.64
CA VAL A 173 22.02 10.72 -5.73
C VAL A 173 21.45 11.08 -4.37
N LYS A 174 21.70 12.31 -3.91
CA LYS A 174 21.16 12.87 -2.66
C LYS A 174 19.68 13.27 -2.79
N LEU A 175 18.88 12.98 -1.75
CA LEU A 175 17.45 13.33 -1.67
C LEU A 175 17.18 14.55 -0.78
#